data_AF-A0A921MEI3-F1
#
_entry.id   AF-A0A921MEI3-F1
#
_cell.length_a   1.000
_cell.length_b   1.000
_cell.length_c   1.000
_cell.angle_alpha   90.00
_cell.angle_beta   90.00
_cell.angle_gamma   90.00
#
_symmetry.space_group_name_H-M   'P 1'
#
loop_
_entity.id
_entity.type
_entity.pdbx_description
1 polymer ?
#
loop_
_entity_poly.entity_id
_entity_poly.type
_entity_poly.pdbx_seq_one_letter_code
_entity_poly.pdbx_strand_id
1 'polypeptide(L)'
;MSQEIEIGRGKRGRRAYGLDDIAVVPARRTRDPRDVDLSWQIDAYRFDLPFIAAPMDSVMSPDTAIALGRLGGLGVLDLEGLWTRYDDPQPLLDEIAGLEQDAATARMQEIYAEPIKPELITARIEQIRDAGVTVAAALSPARTLEHWSTVVEAGVELFVIRGTTVSAEHVSSAEETLNLKQFIYELDVPVIVGGAATYTTALHLMRTGAAGVLVGFGGGASSTTHRALGIRVPMATALADIHAARRDYMDESGGRYVHVIADGGLGRSGDIVKAFAMGADAVMLGTALARSDEAPGRGSHWG
;
A
#
# COMPACT_ATOMS: atom_id res chain seq x y z
N MET A 1 -11.26 21.98 23.60
CA MET A 1 -11.13 20.81 24.50
C MET A 1 -9.87 20.07 24.11
N SER A 2 -8.95 19.80 25.03
CA SER A 2 -7.77 19.00 24.72
C SER A 2 -8.22 17.59 24.31
N GLN A 3 -7.78 17.08 23.16
CA GLN A 3 -8.02 15.70 22.73
C GLN A 3 -7.18 14.68 23.52
N GLU A 4 -6.36 15.15 24.47
CA GLU A 4 -5.54 14.31 25.33
C GLU A 4 -6.26 13.94 26.62
N ILE A 5 -6.29 12.64 26.90
CA ILE A 5 -6.86 12.04 28.10
C ILE A 5 -5.72 11.61 29.02
N GLU A 6 -5.84 11.86 30.33
CA GLU A 6 -4.93 11.30 31.32
C GLU A 6 -5.14 9.78 31.43
N ILE A 7 -4.10 9.00 31.15
CA ILE A 7 -4.12 7.54 31.28
C ILE A 7 -3.77 7.16 32.73
N GLY A 8 -2.85 7.91 33.32
CA GLY A 8 -2.42 7.79 34.70
C GLY A 8 -1.57 8.99 35.08
N ARG A 9 -1.17 9.10 36.35
CA ARG A 9 -0.44 10.26 36.87
C ARG A 9 0.77 10.60 35.99
N GLY A 10 0.73 11.75 35.31
CA GLY A 10 1.81 12.23 34.46
C GLY A 10 1.91 11.59 33.06
N LYS A 11 0.97 10.72 32.66
CA LYS A 11 0.92 10.09 31.33
C LYS A 11 -0.38 10.44 30.64
N ARG A 12 -0.28 10.97 29.42
CA ARG A 12 -1.43 11.36 28.59
C ARG A 12 -1.42 10.54 27.30
N GLY A 13 -2.60 10.32 26.74
CA GLY A 13 -2.79 9.74 25.42
C GLY A 13 -3.74 10.58 24.60
N ARG A 14 -3.46 10.71 23.31
CA ARG A 14 -4.39 11.32 22.36
C ARG A 14 -5.53 10.34 22.09
N ARG A 15 -6.77 10.79 22.23
CA ARG A 15 -7.93 10.02 21.76
C ARG A 15 -7.91 9.96 20.23
N ALA A 16 -8.06 8.77 19.68
CA ALA A 16 -8.09 8.52 18.24
C ALA A 16 -9.21 7.53 17.90
N TYR A 17 -9.55 7.46 16.62
CA TYR A 17 -10.73 6.76 16.10
C TYR A 17 -10.34 5.87 14.90
N GLY A 18 -10.83 4.64 14.89
CA GLY A 18 -10.84 3.77 13.73
C GLY A 18 -12.00 4.09 12.78
N LEU A 19 -12.08 3.38 11.65
CA LEU A 19 -13.20 3.52 10.72
C LEU A 19 -14.52 2.99 11.33
N ASP A 20 -14.45 2.01 12.23
CA ASP A 20 -15.63 1.49 12.93
C ASP A 20 -16.27 2.50 13.89
N ASP A 21 -15.50 3.50 14.34
CA ASP A 21 -15.97 4.52 15.29
C ASP A 21 -16.74 5.67 14.60
N ILE A 22 -16.79 5.69 13.27
CA ILE A 22 -17.37 6.77 12.48
C ILE A 22 -18.38 6.27 11.44
N ALA A 23 -19.24 7.16 10.97
CA ALA A 23 -20.15 6.93 9.85
C ALA A 23 -20.31 8.21 9.01
N VAL A 24 -20.61 8.03 7.72
CA VAL A 24 -20.96 9.17 6.84
C VAL A 24 -22.43 9.53 7.03
N VAL A 25 -22.74 10.83 7.06
CA VAL A 25 -24.10 11.33 7.25
C VAL A 25 -24.65 11.81 5.90
N PRO A 26 -25.85 11.38 5.48
CA PRO A 26 -26.49 11.88 4.26
C PRO A 26 -26.65 13.40 4.31
N ALA A 27 -26.27 14.07 3.22
CA ALA A 27 -26.44 15.51 3.07
C ALA A 27 -27.76 15.86 2.34
N ARG A 28 -28.06 17.16 2.26
CA ARG A 28 -29.37 17.69 1.86
C ARG A 28 -29.86 17.27 0.46
N ARG A 29 -28.98 17.02 -0.50
CA ARG A 29 -29.33 16.64 -1.87
C ARG A 29 -28.73 15.29 -2.20
N THR A 30 -29.56 14.36 -2.66
CA THR A 30 -29.12 13.09 -3.23
C THR A 30 -28.75 13.29 -4.70
N ARG A 31 -27.84 12.45 -5.19
CA ARG A 31 -27.45 12.34 -6.60
C ARG A 31 -27.70 10.91 -7.07
N ASP A 32 -27.90 10.72 -8.36
CA ASP A 32 -27.93 9.37 -8.91
C ASP A 32 -26.51 8.78 -8.82
N PRO A 33 -26.34 7.52 -8.36
CA PRO A 33 -25.02 6.89 -8.34
C PRO A 33 -24.31 6.86 -9.70
N ARG A 34 -25.06 6.88 -10.81
CA ARG A 34 -24.51 6.93 -12.17
C ARG A 34 -23.89 8.29 -12.54
N ASP A 35 -24.19 9.34 -11.78
CA ASP A 35 -23.62 10.68 -11.96
C ASP A 35 -22.32 10.89 -11.15
N VAL A 36 -21.88 9.88 -10.40
CA VAL A 36 -20.68 9.94 -9.56
C VAL A 36 -19.46 9.57 -10.39
N ASP A 37 -18.49 10.47 -10.47
CA ASP A 37 -17.17 10.19 -11.05
C ASP A 37 -16.31 9.47 -10.01
N LEU A 38 -15.84 8.27 -10.37
CA LEU A 38 -14.94 7.45 -9.57
C LEU A 38 -13.50 7.49 -10.08
N SER A 39 -13.24 8.22 -11.16
CA SER A 39 -11.92 8.22 -11.77
C SER A 39 -10.87 8.79 -10.83
N TRP A 40 -9.72 8.13 -10.83
CA TRP A 40 -8.56 8.52 -10.04
C TRP A 40 -7.41 8.82 -10.98
N GLN A 41 -6.79 9.98 -10.80
CA GLN A 41 -5.62 10.37 -11.57
C GLN A 41 -4.47 10.60 -10.59
N ILE A 42 -3.33 9.96 -10.85
CA ILE A 42 -2.08 10.17 -10.12
C ILE A 42 -0.97 10.35 -11.15
N ASP A 43 -0.27 11.47 -11.06
CA ASP A 43 0.73 11.86 -12.07
C ASP A 43 0.10 11.86 -13.49
N ALA A 44 0.75 11.22 -14.46
CA ALA A 44 0.24 11.06 -15.83
C ALA A 44 -0.81 9.94 -15.99
N TYR A 45 -1.05 9.12 -14.96
CA TYR A 45 -1.87 7.92 -15.07
C TYR A 45 -3.31 8.17 -14.61
N ARG A 46 -4.27 7.69 -15.39
CA ARG A 46 -5.70 7.77 -15.10
C ARG A 46 -6.30 6.37 -15.00
N PHE A 47 -7.06 6.17 -13.94
CA PHE A 47 -7.80 4.96 -13.62
C PHE A 47 -9.29 5.27 -13.54
N ASP A 48 -10.14 4.33 -13.93
CA ASP A 48 -11.60 4.47 -13.80
C ASP A 48 -12.07 4.23 -12.37
N LEU A 49 -11.28 3.50 -11.59
CA LEU A 49 -11.55 3.16 -10.20
C LEU A 49 -10.40 3.63 -9.29
N PRO A 50 -10.71 4.16 -8.09
CA PRO A 50 -9.72 4.61 -7.13
C PRO A 50 -9.21 3.43 -6.27
N PHE A 51 -9.00 2.28 -6.91
CA PHE A 51 -8.69 1.01 -6.26
C PHE A 51 -7.32 0.49 -6.70
N ILE A 52 -6.49 0.22 -5.71
CA ILE A 52 -5.14 -0.32 -5.86
C ILE A 52 -5.14 -1.69 -5.19
N ALA A 53 -4.57 -2.72 -5.80
CA ALA A 53 -4.37 -3.99 -5.12
C ALA A 53 -3.14 -3.92 -4.20
N ALA A 54 -3.25 -4.51 -3.01
CA ALA A 54 -2.11 -4.65 -2.13
C ALA A 54 -1.08 -5.62 -2.75
N PRO A 55 0.22 -5.26 -2.79
CA PRO A 55 1.28 -6.14 -3.28
C PRO A 55 1.50 -7.25 -2.26
N MET A 56 0.83 -8.37 -2.46
CA MET A 56 0.81 -9.53 -1.58
C MET A 56 0.62 -10.76 -2.45
N ASP A 57 1.49 -11.77 -2.36
CA ASP A 57 1.43 -12.96 -3.24
C ASP A 57 0.08 -13.70 -3.20
N SER A 58 -0.60 -13.67 -2.05
CA SER A 58 -1.95 -14.26 -1.92
C SER A 58 -3.03 -13.53 -2.71
N VAL A 59 -2.77 -12.29 -3.11
CA VAL A 59 -3.73 -11.40 -3.76
C VAL A 59 -3.33 -11.15 -5.20
N MET A 60 -2.04 -10.87 -5.46
CA MET A 60 -1.53 -10.37 -6.73
C MET A 60 -0.54 -11.32 -7.38
N SER A 61 -0.91 -11.81 -8.56
CA SER A 61 -0.05 -12.34 -9.62
C SER A 61 0.03 -11.35 -10.79
N PRO A 62 0.91 -11.58 -11.77
CA PRO A 62 0.86 -10.87 -13.05
C PRO A 62 -0.54 -10.92 -13.69
N ASP A 63 -1.20 -12.08 -13.68
CA ASP A 63 -2.52 -12.26 -14.30
C ASP A 63 -3.62 -11.48 -13.58
N THR A 64 -3.63 -11.46 -12.24
CA THR A 64 -4.61 -10.66 -11.48
C THR A 64 -4.32 -9.17 -11.57
N ALA A 65 -3.05 -8.76 -11.67
CA ALA A 65 -2.70 -7.36 -11.90
C ALA A 65 -3.26 -6.90 -13.26
N ILE A 66 -3.13 -7.74 -14.29
CA ILE A 66 -3.72 -7.50 -15.62
C ILE A 66 -5.25 -7.45 -15.55
N ALA A 67 -5.87 -8.39 -14.84
CA ALA A 67 -7.32 -8.43 -14.69
C ALA A 67 -7.85 -7.15 -14.02
N LEU A 68 -7.22 -6.70 -12.92
CA LEU A 68 -7.60 -5.47 -12.23
C LEU A 68 -7.36 -4.23 -13.11
N GLY A 69 -6.25 -4.19 -13.84
CA GLY A 69 -5.96 -3.12 -14.80
C GLY A 69 -7.05 -2.97 -15.86
N ARG A 70 -7.54 -4.10 -16.40
CA ARG A 70 -8.67 -4.12 -17.37
C ARG A 70 -10.01 -3.70 -16.75
N LEU A 71 -10.18 -3.86 -15.44
CA LEU A 71 -11.35 -3.38 -14.70
C LEU A 71 -11.24 -1.89 -14.32
N GLY A 72 -10.12 -1.23 -14.65
CA GLY A 72 -9.90 0.18 -14.42
C GLY A 72 -9.29 0.53 -13.05
N GLY A 73 -8.78 -0.46 -12.31
CA GLY A 73 -7.96 -0.25 -11.11
C GLY A 73 -6.47 -0.39 -11.38
N LEU A 74 -5.66 -0.36 -10.31
CA LEU A 74 -4.21 -0.54 -10.38
C LEU A 74 -3.78 -1.83 -9.67
N GLY A 75 -3.27 -2.81 -10.41
CA GLY A 75 -2.60 -3.98 -9.85
C GLY A 75 -1.16 -3.65 -9.46
N VAL A 76 -0.76 -3.97 -8.23
CA VAL A 76 0.63 -3.78 -7.77
C VAL A 76 1.24 -5.15 -7.49
N LEU A 77 2.28 -5.52 -8.23
CA LEU A 77 2.99 -6.79 -8.02
C LEU A 77 3.96 -6.68 -6.85
N ASP A 78 4.00 -7.68 -5.98
CA ASP A 78 5.05 -7.80 -4.96
C ASP A 78 6.33 -8.38 -5.58
N LEU A 79 7.40 -7.58 -5.62
CA LEU A 79 8.68 -8.03 -6.18
C LEU A 79 9.57 -8.74 -5.15
N GLU A 80 9.16 -8.78 -3.88
CA GLU A 80 9.79 -9.61 -2.86
C GLU A 80 9.08 -10.95 -2.67
N GLY A 81 7.98 -11.15 -3.38
CA GLY A 81 7.15 -12.34 -3.33
C GLY A 81 7.72 -13.54 -4.08
N LEU A 82 6.89 -14.58 -4.24
CA LEU A 82 7.26 -15.81 -4.93
C LEU A 82 7.39 -15.63 -6.45
N TRP A 83 6.67 -14.66 -7.02
CA TRP A 83 6.68 -14.37 -8.46
C TRP A 83 8.05 -13.98 -9.01
N THR A 84 8.95 -13.52 -8.16
CA THR A 84 10.33 -13.13 -8.50
C THR A 84 11.39 -14.06 -7.91
N ARG A 85 10.98 -15.15 -7.26
CA ARG A 85 11.88 -16.19 -6.70
C ARG A 85 11.81 -17.50 -7.47
N TYR A 86 10.68 -17.78 -8.10
CA TYR A 86 10.41 -19.01 -8.84
C TYR A 86 9.84 -18.75 -10.24
N ASP A 87 10.24 -19.58 -11.21
CA ASP A 87 9.71 -19.54 -12.57
C ASP A 87 8.20 -19.82 -12.60
N ASP A 88 7.74 -20.77 -11.77
CA ASP A 88 6.33 -21.09 -11.54
C ASP A 88 6.05 -21.20 -10.02
N PRO A 89 5.55 -20.12 -9.39
CA PRO A 89 5.23 -20.14 -7.96
C PRO A 89 3.86 -20.74 -7.65
N GLN A 90 3.00 -21.01 -8.64
CA GLN A 90 1.60 -21.39 -8.39
C GLN A 90 1.46 -22.66 -7.52
N PRO A 91 2.25 -23.74 -7.74
CA PRO A 91 2.18 -24.92 -6.87
C PRO A 91 2.54 -24.62 -5.41
N LEU A 92 3.44 -23.66 -5.17
CA LEU A 92 3.87 -23.25 -3.82
C LEU A 92 2.80 -22.39 -3.14
N LEU A 93 2.15 -21.49 -3.91
CA LEU A 93 1.00 -20.71 -3.42
C LEU A 93 -0.18 -21.63 -3.04
N ASP A 94 -0.46 -22.62 -3.89
CA ASP A 94 -1.47 -23.65 -3.64
C ASP A 94 -1.16 -24.47 -2.39
N GLU A 95 0.12 -24.85 -2.20
CA GLU A 95 0.59 -25.52 -0.99
C GLU A 95 0.30 -24.68 0.25
N ILE A 96 0.74 -23.42 0.26
CA ILE A 96 0.54 -22.49 1.40
C ILE A 96 -0.95 -22.31 1.71
N ALA A 97 -1.79 -22.13 0.68
CA ALA A 97 -3.23 -21.93 0.84
C ALA A 97 -3.95 -23.13 1.49
N GLY A 98 -3.40 -24.34 1.36
CA GLY A 98 -3.93 -25.57 1.95
C GLY A 98 -3.39 -25.92 3.34
N LEU A 99 -2.43 -25.17 3.88
CA LEU A 99 -1.81 -25.46 5.18
C LEU A 99 -2.62 -24.88 6.35
N GLU A 100 -2.61 -25.61 7.47
CA GLU A 100 -3.02 -25.08 8.77
C GLU A 100 -2.08 -23.96 9.24
N GLN A 101 -2.60 -23.00 10.00
CA GLN A 101 -1.89 -21.76 10.35
C GLN A 101 -0.52 -21.98 11.01
N ASP A 102 -0.41 -22.99 11.90
CA ASP A 102 0.82 -23.29 12.62
C ASP A 102 1.91 -23.87 11.71
N ALA A 103 1.52 -24.64 10.69
CA ALA A 103 2.44 -25.20 9.70
C ALA A 103 2.79 -24.20 8.58
N ALA A 104 1.84 -23.33 8.22
CA ALA A 104 2.00 -22.35 7.16
C ALA A 104 3.18 -21.41 7.41
N THR A 105 3.35 -20.91 8.64
CA THR A 105 4.42 -19.95 8.96
C THR A 105 5.81 -20.52 8.70
N ALA A 106 6.10 -21.72 9.21
CA ALA A 106 7.40 -22.36 9.03
C ALA A 106 7.65 -22.67 7.54
N ARG A 107 6.63 -23.17 6.85
CA ARG A 107 6.75 -23.52 5.44
C ARG A 107 6.94 -22.29 4.55
N MET A 108 6.25 -21.19 4.83
CA MET A 108 6.47 -19.92 4.15
C MET A 108 7.91 -19.43 4.37
N GLN A 109 8.46 -19.50 5.58
CA GLN A 109 9.85 -19.10 5.82
C GLN A 109 10.84 -19.88 4.96
N GLU A 110 10.62 -21.18 4.77
CA GLU A 110 11.44 -22.01 3.87
C GLU A 110 11.32 -21.59 2.40
N ILE A 111 10.09 -21.41 1.91
CA ILE A 111 9.84 -21.07 0.50
C ILE A 111 10.35 -19.65 0.18
N TYR A 112 10.10 -18.67 1.06
CA TYR A 112 10.53 -17.29 0.85
C TYR A 112 12.05 -17.08 1.11
N ALA A 113 12.79 -18.11 1.55
CA ALA A 113 14.24 -18.04 1.68
C ALA A 113 14.97 -18.08 0.34
N GLU A 114 14.34 -18.58 -0.73
CA GLU A 114 14.91 -18.56 -2.08
C GLU A 114 15.15 -17.11 -2.52
N PRO A 115 16.37 -16.72 -2.95
CA PRO A 115 16.67 -15.34 -3.30
C PRO A 115 15.79 -14.77 -4.41
N ILE A 116 15.58 -13.45 -4.38
CA ILE A 116 14.93 -12.71 -5.48
C ILE A 116 15.86 -12.76 -6.70
N LYS A 117 15.27 -13.06 -7.86
CA LYS A 117 15.96 -13.21 -9.15
C LYS A 117 15.66 -12.00 -10.05
N PRO A 118 16.66 -11.14 -10.34
CA PRO A 118 16.46 -9.95 -11.19
C PRO A 118 15.82 -10.26 -12.54
N GLU A 119 16.18 -11.38 -13.17
CA GLU A 119 15.61 -11.82 -14.43
C GLU A 119 14.10 -12.10 -14.35
N LEU A 120 13.61 -12.56 -13.19
CA LEU A 120 12.18 -12.76 -12.97
C LEU A 120 11.46 -11.44 -12.71
N ILE A 121 12.09 -10.48 -12.01
CA ILE A 121 11.55 -9.11 -11.88
C ILE A 121 11.25 -8.55 -13.27
N THR A 122 12.25 -8.59 -14.16
CA THR A 122 12.08 -8.15 -15.55
C THR A 122 10.94 -8.91 -16.19
N ALA A 123 11.00 -10.24 -16.24
CA ALA A 123 9.99 -11.05 -16.93
C ALA A 123 8.54 -10.79 -16.47
N ARG A 124 8.30 -10.58 -15.17
CA ARG A 124 6.94 -10.28 -14.66
C ARG A 124 6.46 -8.89 -15.04
N ILE A 125 7.35 -7.90 -14.99
CA ILE A 125 7.05 -6.53 -15.43
C ILE A 125 6.71 -6.52 -16.92
N GLU A 126 7.49 -7.23 -17.75
CA GLU A 126 7.22 -7.34 -19.19
C GLU A 126 5.87 -8.01 -19.48
N GLN A 127 5.53 -9.08 -18.75
CA GLN A 127 4.23 -9.76 -18.88
C GLN A 127 3.05 -8.80 -18.65
N ILE A 128 3.11 -7.97 -17.61
CA ILE A 128 2.03 -7.00 -17.32
C ILE A 128 1.99 -5.91 -18.39
N ARG A 129 3.15 -5.39 -18.79
CA ARG A 129 3.27 -4.37 -19.83
C ARG A 129 2.71 -4.82 -21.18
N ASP A 130 3.04 -6.04 -21.60
CA ASP A 130 2.59 -6.61 -22.88
C ASP A 130 1.08 -6.80 -22.94
N ALA A 131 0.40 -6.83 -21.79
CA ALA A 131 -1.06 -6.85 -21.71
C ALA A 131 -1.71 -5.46 -21.89
N GLY A 132 -0.92 -4.38 -21.95
CA GLY A 132 -1.37 -3.02 -22.23
C GLY A 132 -2.05 -2.30 -21.06
N VAL A 133 -1.75 -2.71 -19.83
CA VAL A 133 -2.24 -2.08 -18.58
C VAL A 133 -1.08 -1.41 -17.85
N THR A 134 -1.38 -0.42 -17.00
CA THR A 134 -0.35 0.28 -16.23
C THR A 134 0.40 -0.68 -15.31
N VAL A 135 1.74 -0.63 -15.36
CA VAL A 135 2.60 -1.50 -14.56
C VAL A 135 2.98 -0.83 -13.24
N ALA A 136 2.49 -1.38 -12.13
CA ALA A 136 2.97 -1.04 -10.80
C ALA A 136 3.58 -2.24 -10.09
N ALA A 137 4.65 -1.97 -9.35
CA ALA A 137 5.37 -3.00 -8.61
C ALA A 137 5.89 -2.43 -7.29
N ALA A 138 6.05 -3.30 -6.29
CA ALA A 138 6.42 -2.91 -4.94
C ALA A 138 7.71 -3.56 -4.46
N LEU A 139 8.50 -2.78 -3.72
CA LEU A 139 9.60 -3.24 -2.89
C LEU A 139 9.52 -2.55 -1.52
N SER A 140 10.05 -3.20 -0.50
CA SER A 140 10.35 -2.60 0.79
C SER A 140 11.52 -1.62 0.66
N PRO A 141 11.70 -0.69 1.62
CA PRO A 141 12.84 0.22 1.60
C PRO A 141 14.20 -0.51 1.52
N ALA A 142 14.33 -1.67 2.17
CA ALA A 142 15.58 -2.44 2.17
C ALA A 142 15.88 -3.03 0.78
N ARG A 143 14.92 -3.71 0.16
CA ARG A 143 15.11 -4.30 -1.17
C ARG A 143 15.10 -3.30 -2.30
N THR A 144 14.51 -2.12 -2.10
CA THR A 144 14.60 -1.02 -3.05
C THR A 144 16.06 -0.67 -3.32
N LEU A 145 16.90 -0.57 -2.29
CA LEU A 145 18.34 -0.27 -2.47
C LEU A 145 19.04 -1.29 -3.37
N GLU A 146 18.65 -2.57 -3.28
CA GLU A 146 19.27 -3.68 -4.00
C GLU A 146 18.76 -3.84 -5.44
N HIS A 147 17.48 -3.59 -5.69
CA HIS A 147 16.82 -4.02 -6.93
C HIS A 147 16.23 -2.89 -7.76
N TRP A 148 16.22 -1.63 -7.29
CA TRP A 148 15.53 -0.54 -7.98
C TRP A 148 15.96 -0.38 -9.44
N SER A 149 17.24 -0.56 -9.76
CA SER A 149 17.76 -0.38 -11.12
C SER A 149 17.11 -1.39 -12.07
N THR A 150 17.02 -2.66 -11.66
CA THR A 150 16.32 -3.71 -12.41
C THR A 150 14.85 -3.37 -12.63
N VAL A 151 14.17 -2.85 -11.60
CA VAL A 151 12.75 -2.50 -11.69
C VAL A 151 12.52 -1.35 -12.69
N VAL A 152 13.34 -0.31 -12.63
CA VAL A 152 13.26 0.85 -13.52
C VAL A 152 13.65 0.49 -14.95
N GLU A 153 14.74 -0.26 -15.15
CA GLU A 153 15.18 -0.75 -16.46
C GLU A 153 14.16 -1.69 -17.10
N ALA A 154 13.46 -2.49 -16.29
CA ALA A 154 12.36 -3.32 -16.76
C ALA A 154 11.13 -2.49 -17.18
N GLY A 155 11.06 -1.20 -16.86
CA GLY A 155 9.99 -0.30 -17.32
C GLY A 155 8.76 -0.29 -16.41
N VAL A 156 8.94 -0.29 -15.09
CA VAL A 156 7.84 0.03 -14.16
C VAL A 156 7.32 1.45 -14.40
N GLU A 157 6.01 1.64 -14.33
CA GLU A 157 5.35 2.93 -14.57
C GLU A 157 4.98 3.66 -13.28
N LEU A 158 4.67 2.90 -12.22
CA LEU A 158 4.41 3.40 -10.87
C LEU A 158 5.17 2.53 -9.86
N PHE A 159 6.16 3.10 -9.17
CA PHE A 159 6.97 2.34 -8.22
C PHE A 159 6.46 2.53 -6.79
N VAL A 160 6.17 1.43 -6.10
CA VAL A 160 5.64 1.46 -4.73
C VAL A 160 6.72 1.05 -3.73
N ILE A 161 7.11 1.98 -2.86
CA ILE A 161 8.02 1.67 -1.73
C ILE A 161 7.17 1.45 -0.49
N ARG A 162 6.94 0.19 -0.12
CA ARG A 162 6.00 -0.21 0.92
C ARG A 162 6.68 -1.00 2.03
N GLY A 163 6.58 -0.51 3.26
CA GLY A 163 6.95 -1.24 4.47
C GLY A 163 5.89 -1.11 5.56
N THR A 164 5.98 -1.94 6.60
CA THR A 164 5.06 -1.84 7.75
C THR A 164 5.15 -0.47 8.42
N THR A 165 6.32 0.16 8.49
CA THR A 165 6.44 1.56 8.92
C THR A 165 7.61 2.17 8.19
N VAL A 166 7.37 3.28 7.50
CA VAL A 166 8.39 3.96 6.69
C VAL A 166 8.54 5.40 7.15
N SER A 167 9.79 5.84 7.26
CA SER A 167 10.17 7.23 7.51
C SER A 167 11.03 7.73 6.36
N ALA A 168 10.96 9.03 6.07
CA ALA A 168 11.77 9.65 5.02
C ALA A 168 13.28 9.51 5.26
N GLU A 169 13.69 9.44 6.53
CA GLU A 169 15.05 9.18 6.95
C GLU A 169 15.06 7.93 7.83
N HIS A 170 15.84 6.93 7.44
CA HIS A 170 16.18 5.78 8.26
C HIS A 170 17.63 5.95 8.73
N VAL A 171 17.90 5.73 10.02
CA VAL A 171 19.23 5.90 10.59
C VAL A 171 19.70 4.55 11.11
N SER A 172 20.76 4.02 10.49
CA SER A 172 21.46 2.82 10.95
C SER A 172 22.93 3.14 11.13
N SER A 173 23.53 2.63 12.20
CA SER A 173 24.98 2.64 12.42
C SER A 173 25.66 1.35 11.93
N ALA A 174 24.88 0.37 11.49
CA ALA A 174 25.36 -0.97 11.13
C ALA A 174 25.37 -1.21 9.62
N GLU A 175 24.47 -0.56 8.88
CA GLU A 175 24.21 -0.83 7.47
C GLU A 175 23.94 0.46 6.70
N GLU A 176 24.16 0.44 5.39
CA GLU A 176 23.77 1.52 4.49
C GLU A 176 22.25 1.62 4.43
N THR A 177 21.72 2.84 4.35
CA THR A 177 20.28 3.08 4.42
C THR A 177 19.82 3.92 3.24
N LEU A 178 18.63 3.61 2.72
CA LEU A 178 18.04 4.35 1.62
C LEU A 178 17.58 5.74 2.09
N ASN A 179 18.23 6.78 1.56
CA ASN A 179 17.73 8.15 1.72
C ASN A 179 16.61 8.40 0.71
N LEU A 180 15.36 8.26 1.15
CA LEU A 180 14.19 8.38 0.27
C LEU A 180 14.08 9.75 -0.40
N LYS A 181 14.56 10.83 0.26
CA LYS A 181 14.53 12.17 -0.34
C LYS A 181 15.42 12.26 -1.56
N GLN A 182 16.65 11.77 -1.47
CA GLN A 182 17.55 11.78 -2.62
C GLN A 182 17.05 10.80 -3.69
N PHE A 183 16.72 9.58 -3.27
CA PHE A 183 16.33 8.51 -4.17
C PHE A 183 15.08 8.84 -4.99
N ILE A 184 13.99 9.26 -4.35
CA ILE A 184 12.73 9.56 -5.03
C ILE A 184 12.87 10.78 -5.95
N TYR A 185 13.72 11.74 -5.57
CA TYR A 185 13.96 12.94 -6.38
C TYR A 185 14.76 12.63 -7.66
N GLU A 186 15.64 11.63 -7.62
CA GLU A 186 16.48 11.23 -8.76
C GLU A 186 15.76 10.24 -9.70
N LEU A 187 14.63 9.66 -9.28
CA LEU A 187 13.85 8.74 -10.10
C LEU A 187 12.91 9.49 -11.06
N ASP A 188 12.93 9.09 -12.33
CA ASP A 188 12.00 9.56 -13.37
C ASP A 188 10.63 8.86 -13.32
N VAL A 189 10.44 7.93 -12.39
CA VAL A 189 9.19 7.17 -12.20
C VAL A 189 8.45 7.71 -10.98
N PRO A 190 7.13 7.98 -11.06
CA PRO A 190 6.36 8.40 -9.89
C PRO A 190 6.35 7.33 -8.79
N VAL A 191 6.69 7.76 -7.58
CA VAL A 191 6.79 6.88 -6.41
C VAL A 191 5.60 7.06 -5.46
N ILE A 192 4.99 5.94 -5.05
CA ILE A 192 4.06 5.86 -3.93
C ILE A 192 4.80 5.26 -2.73
N VAL A 193 4.76 5.90 -1.56
CA VAL A 193 5.55 5.46 -0.39
C VAL A 193 4.75 5.42 0.92
N GLY A 194 4.97 4.40 1.74
CA GLY A 194 4.43 4.31 3.11
C GLY A 194 4.73 2.94 3.75
N GLY A 195 4.17 2.53 4.89
CA GLY A 195 3.03 3.03 5.63
C GLY A 195 3.32 4.13 6.65
N ALA A 196 2.66 5.27 6.45
CA ALA A 196 2.66 6.40 7.36
C ALA A 196 1.40 6.37 8.25
N ALA A 197 1.56 6.79 9.51
CA ALA A 197 0.45 6.83 10.47
C ALA A 197 0.28 8.19 11.17
N THR A 198 1.16 9.16 10.87
CA THR A 198 1.17 10.47 11.54
C THR A 198 1.34 11.61 10.54
N TYR A 199 0.85 12.79 10.91
CA TYR A 199 1.03 14.05 10.18
C TYR A 199 2.50 14.28 9.78
N THR A 200 3.41 14.26 10.76
CA THR A 200 4.82 14.63 10.55
C THR A 200 5.53 13.67 9.62
N THR A 201 5.31 12.36 9.80
CA THR A 201 5.88 11.34 8.91
C THR A 201 5.40 11.55 7.48
N ALA A 202 4.09 11.74 7.28
CA ALA A 202 3.55 11.93 5.94
C ALA A 202 4.05 13.23 5.29
N LEU A 203 4.13 14.33 6.03
CA LEU A 203 4.70 15.59 5.53
C LEU A 203 6.14 15.42 5.06
N HIS A 204 6.95 14.66 5.81
CA HIS A 204 8.33 14.38 5.40
C HIS A 204 8.39 13.49 4.16
N LEU A 205 7.52 12.47 4.05
CA LEU A 205 7.42 11.65 2.85
C LEU A 205 6.97 12.48 1.63
N MET A 206 6.02 13.40 1.78
CA MET A 206 5.62 14.32 0.70
C MET A 206 6.80 15.17 0.22
N ARG A 207 7.62 15.69 1.14
CA ARG A 207 8.84 16.46 0.82
C ARG A 207 9.93 15.66 0.11
N THR A 208 9.88 14.33 0.09
CA THR A 208 10.80 13.51 -0.73
C THR A 208 10.52 13.64 -2.22
N GLY A 209 9.32 14.09 -2.59
CA GLY A 209 8.87 14.09 -3.98
C GLY A 209 7.99 12.89 -4.35
N ALA A 210 7.45 12.18 -3.37
CA ALA A 210 6.47 11.13 -3.62
C ALA A 210 5.22 11.67 -4.34
N ALA A 211 4.67 10.89 -5.26
CA ALA A 211 3.38 11.15 -5.91
C ALA A 211 2.20 10.76 -5.01
N GLY A 212 2.40 9.79 -4.10
CA GLY A 212 1.41 9.38 -3.12
C GLY A 212 2.01 8.84 -1.82
N VAL A 213 1.25 8.92 -0.73
CA VAL A 213 1.58 8.39 0.58
C VAL A 213 0.58 7.32 0.99
N LEU A 214 1.07 6.12 1.33
CA LEU A 214 0.25 5.06 1.92
C LEU A 214 0.01 5.35 3.41
N VAL A 215 -1.25 5.38 3.81
CA VAL A 215 -1.69 5.63 5.19
C VAL A 215 -2.13 4.32 5.83
N GLY A 216 -1.58 4.04 7.00
CA GLY A 216 -1.79 2.77 7.68
C GLY A 216 -0.69 1.77 7.37
N PHE A 217 -0.83 0.61 7.98
CA PHE A 217 0.05 -0.53 7.76
C PHE A 217 -0.82 -1.59 7.12
N GLY A 218 -0.60 -1.86 5.84
CA GLY A 218 -1.38 -2.85 5.13
C GLY A 218 -1.41 -4.22 5.82
N GLY A 219 -2.44 -5.01 5.49
CA GLY A 219 -2.64 -6.33 6.09
C GLY A 219 -3.53 -6.33 7.33
N GLY A 220 -4.62 -5.56 7.36
CA GLY A 220 -5.49 -5.48 8.54
C GLY A 220 -5.95 -6.84 9.12
N ALA A 221 -6.07 -7.90 8.31
CA ALA A 221 -6.39 -9.26 8.77
C ALA A 221 -5.14 -10.17 8.95
N SER A 222 -4.07 -9.98 8.17
CA SER A 222 -2.85 -10.79 8.20
C SER A 222 -1.77 -10.24 9.15
N SER A 223 -1.84 -8.97 9.49
CA SER A 223 -0.84 -8.26 10.29
C SER A 223 -1.02 -8.55 11.77
N THR A 224 0.08 -8.97 12.40
CA THR A 224 0.17 -9.23 13.84
C THR A 224 0.76 -8.04 14.61
N THR A 225 1.05 -6.90 13.96
CA THR A 225 1.76 -5.75 14.54
C THR A 225 1.18 -5.28 15.87
N HIS A 226 -0.16 -5.24 16.00
CA HIS A 226 -0.78 -4.89 17.27
C HIS A 226 -0.55 -5.95 18.36
N ARG A 227 -0.67 -7.24 18.03
CA ARG A 227 -0.50 -8.33 19.00
C ARG A 227 0.97 -8.52 19.39
N ALA A 228 1.89 -8.39 18.44
CA ALA A 228 3.31 -8.61 18.64
C ALA A 228 4.03 -7.37 19.20
N LEU A 229 3.73 -6.17 18.69
CA LEU A 229 4.45 -4.93 19.00
C LEU A 229 3.63 -3.92 19.80
N GLY A 230 2.32 -4.15 19.99
CA GLY A 230 1.44 -3.19 20.66
C GLY A 230 1.14 -1.93 19.83
N ILE A 231 1.47 -1.92 18.53
CA ILE A 231 1.30 -0.77 17.65
C ILE A 231 0.07 -0.98 16.77
N ARG A 232 -0.83 0.02 16.73
CA ARG A 232 -2.03 0.02 15.87
C ARG A 232 -2.29 1.40 15.31
N VAL A 233 -2.72 1.47 14.06
CA VAL A 233 -3.13 2.73 13.42
C VAL A 233 -4.65 2.92 13.56
N PRO A 234 -5.11 3.95 14.26
CA PRO A 234 -6.50 4.39 14.23
C PRO A 234 -6.80 5.08 12.89
N MET A 235 -7.21 4.29 11.89
CA MET A 235 -7.26 4.69 10.47
C MET A 235 -8.03 5.99 10.20
N ALA A 236 -9.16 6.25 10.87
CA ALA A 236 -9.91 7.49 10.63
C ALA A 236 -9.11 8.73 11.07
N THR A 237 -8.49 8.66 12.25
CA THR A 237 -7.60 9.74 12.73
C THR A 237 -6.35 9.88 11.87
N ALA A 238 -5.71 8.77 11.49
CA ALA A 238 -4.49 8.81 10.67
C ALA A 238 -4.75 9.42 9.30
N LEU A 239 -5.85 9.04 8.63
CA LEU A 239 -6.24 9.62 7.34
C LEU A 239 -6.52 11.13 7.46
N ALA A 240 -7.27 11.55 8.48
CA ALA A 240 -7.57 12.96 8.68
C ALA A 240 -6.30 13.80 8.96
N ASP A 241 -5.38 13.27 9.78
CA ASP A 241 -4.11 13.94 10.07
C ASP A 241 -3.23 14.04 8.82
N ILE A 242 -3.15 12.98 8.01
CA ILE A 242 -2.31 12.95 6.81
C ILE A 242 -2.94 13.76 5.66
N HIS A 243 -4.26 13.81 5.57
CA HIS A 243 -4.98 14.75 4.71
C HIS A 243 -4.62 16.20 5.06
N ALA A 244 -4.54 16.53 6.36
CA ALA A 244 -4.08 17.85 6.80
C ALA A 244 -2.62 18.11 6.42
N ALA A 245 -1.73 17.11 6.56
CA ALA A 245 -0.34 17.21 6.10
C ALA A 245 -0.24 17.48 4.60
N ARG A 246 -1.06 16.81 3.77
CA ARG A 246 -1.14 17.06 2.33
C ARG A 246 -1.55 18.50 2.04
N ARG A 247 -2.57 19.02 2.72
CA ARG A 247 -3.02 20.41 2.54
C ARG A 247 -1.88 21.38 2.83
N ASP A 248 -1.23 21.23 3.98
CA ASP A 248 -0.17 22.15 4.40
C ASP A 248 1.07 22.01 3.47
N TYR A 249 1.36 20.81 2.97
CA TYR A 249 2.39 20.60 1.94
C TYR A 249 2.03 21.25 0.60
N MET A 250 0.76 21.20 0.19
CA MET A 250 0.30 21.83 -1.04
C MET A 250 0.49 23.35 -0.98
N ASP A 251 0.23 23.96 0.17
CA ASP A 251 0.51 25.37 0.42
C ASP A 251 2.03 25.65 0.40
N GLU A 252 2.83 24.82 1.06
CA GLU A 252 4.30 24.93 1.11
C GLU A 252 4.96 24.81 -0.28
N SER A 253 4.48 23.89 -1.11
CA SER A 253 5.04 23.55 -2.42
C SER A 253 4.52 24.42 -3.57
N GLY A 254 3.56 25.31 -3.31
CA GLY A 254 2.94 26.14 -4.35
C GLY A 254 1.95 25.38 -5.25
N GLY A 255 1.34 24.30 -4.75
CA GLY A 255 0.26 23.59 -5.44
C GLY A 255 0.53 22.12 -5.75
N ARG A 256 1.62 21.52 -5.27
CA ARG A 256 1.88 20.10 -5.51
C ARG A 256 0.91 19.22 -4.72
N TYR A 257 0.11 18.44 -5.45
CA TYR A 257 -0.85 17.51 -4.87
C TYR A 257 -0.20 16.12 -4.68
N VAL A 258 -0.05 15.66 -3.45
CA VAL A 258 0.44 14.31 -3.14
C VAL A 258 -0.73 13.45 -2.68
N HIS A 259 -1.01 12.36 -3.36
CA HIS A 259 -2.18 11.53 -3.05
C HIS A 259 -2.09 10.88 -1.66
N VAL A 260 -3.22 10.82 -0.95
CA VAL A 260 -3.37 10.09 0.30
C VAL A 260 -4.07 8.76 -0.01
N ILE A 261 -3.39 7.65 0.21
CA ILE A 261 -3.90 6.32 -0.17
C ILE A 261 -4.12 5.51 1.11
N ALA A 262 -5.34 5.07 1.37
CA ALA A 262 -5.61 4.26 2.57
C ALA A 262 -5.15 2.80 2.35
N ASP A 263 -4.23 2.31 3.18
CA ASP A 263 -3.69 0.94 3.15
C ASP A 263 -3.87 0.29 4.54
N GLY A 264 -5.03 -0.33 4.75
CA GLY A 264 -5.34 -1.09 5.96
C GLY A 264 -6.79 -0.94 6.45
N GLY A 265 -7.38 -2.05 6.90
CA GLY A 265 -8.72 -2.04 7.51
C GLY A 265 -9.89 -1.86 6.53
N LEU A 266 -9.68 -2.16 5.24
CA LEU A 266 -10.66 -1.94 4.16
C LEU A 266 -11.28 -3.26 3.68
N GLY A 267 -11.99 -3.94 4.57
CA GLY A 267 -12.58 -5.26 4.28
C GLY A 267 -13.99 -5.21 3.69
N ARG A 268 -14.66 -4.06 3.76
CA ARG A 268 -16.03 -3.84 3.30
C ARG A 268 -16.17 -2.49 2.60
N SER A 269 -17.16 -2.35 1.72
CA SER A 269 -17.44 -1.12 0.98
C SER A 269 -17.71 0.09 1.90
N GLY A 270 -18.33 -0.13 3.06
CA GLY A 270 -18.54 0.93 4.05
C GLY A 270 -17.24 1.52 4.60
N ASP A 271 -16.19 0.70 4.75
CA ASP A 271 -14.87 1.17 5.22
C ASP A 271 -14.19 2.02 4.16
N ILE A 272 -14.32 1.62 2.89
CA ILE A 272 -13.84 2.37 1.72
C ILE A 272 -14.51 3.76 1.65
N VAL A 273 -15.84 3.81 1.80
CA VAL A 273 -16.58 5.09 1.82
C VAL A 273 -16.11 6.00 2.95
N LYS A 274 -15.88 5.44 4.16
CA LYS A 274 -15.37 6.20 5.29
C LYS A 274 -13.93 6.66 5.07
N ALA A 275 -13.08 5.87 4.43
CA ALA A 275 -11.70 6.25 4.13
C ALA A 275 -11.64 7.46 3.18
N PHE A 276 -12.45 7.45 2.11
CA PHE A 276 -12.60 8.62 1.23
C PHE A 276 -13.13 9.84 1.99
N ALA A 277 -14.14 9.66 2.85
CA ALA A 277 -14.68 10.75 3.67
C ALA A 277 -13.65 11.35 4.64
N MET A 278 -12.66 10.56 5.09
CA MET A 278 -11.55 11.03 5.93
C MET A 278 -10.39 11.63 5.13
N GLY A 279 -10.49 11.65 3.81
CA GLY A 279 -9.58 12.41 2.96
C GLY A 279 -8.59 11.59 2.13
N ALA A 280 -8.80 10.28 2.01
CA ALA A 280 -8.12 9.46 1.02
C ALA A 280 -8.55 9.82 -0.40
N ASP A 281 -7.65 9.65 -1.36
CA ASP A 281 -7.83 9.85 -2.80
C ASP A 281 -7.98 8.51 -3.53
N ALA A 282 -7.36 7.45 -3.01
CA ALA A 282 -7.51 6.07 -3.43
C ALA A 282 -7.41 5.11 -2.24
N VAL A 283 -7.75 3.84 -2.45
CA VAL A 283 -7.65 2.79 -1.43
C VAL A 283 -6.87 1.59 -1.94
N MET A 284 -6.01 1.04 -1.07
CA MET A 284 -5.28 -0.20 -1.31
C MET A 284 -6.03 -1.38 -0.67
N LEU A 285 -6.40 -2.36 -1.48
CA LEU A 285 -7.26 -3.48 -1.12
C LEU A 285 -6.44 -4.78 -1.09
N GLY A 286 -6.34 -5.40 0.09
CA GLY A 286 -5.77 -6.74 0.27
C GLY A 286 -6.87 -7.77 0.52
N THR A 287 -7.38 -7.82 1.76
CA THR A 287 -8.36 -8.82 2.21
C THR A 287 -9.65 -8.87 1.39
N ALA A 288 -10.07 -7.75 0.81
CA ALA A 288 -11.25 -7.73 -0.06
C ALA A 288 -11.01 -8.49 -1.38
N LEU A 289 -9.82 -8.33 -1.97
CA LEU A 289 -9.44 -8.98 -3.22
C LEU A 289 -8.98 -10.42 -3.03
N ALA A 290 -8.43 -10.79 -1.86
CA ALA A 290 -8.05 -12.16 -1.53
C ALA A 290 -9.21 -13.17 -1.64
N ARG A 291 -10.46 -12.69 -1.64
CA ARG A 291 -11.69 -13.50 -1.77
C ARG A 291 -12.15 -13.72 -3.21
N SER A 292 -11.50 -13.12 -4.20
CA SER A 292 -11.87 -13.32 -5.60
C SER A 292 -11.47 -14.71 -6.07
N ASP A 293 -12.15 -15.23 -7.09
CA ASP A 293 -11.85 -16.55 -7.66
C ASP A 293 -10.47 -16.56 -8.34
N GLU A 294 -10.01 -15.39 -8.79
CA GLU A 294 -8.73 -15.20 -9.45
C GLU A 294 -7.54 -15.04 -8.47
N ALA A 295 -7.81 -14.78 -7.18
CA ALA A 295 -6.76 -14.52 -6.20
C ALA A 295 -5.84 -15.76 -6.03
N PRO A 296 -4.51 -15.62 -6.13
CA PRO A 296 -3.61 -16.78 -6.06
C PRO A 296 -3.70 -17.56 -4.74
N GLY A 297 -4.04 -16.87 -3.65
CA GLY A 297 -4.22 -17.45 -2.33
C GLY A 297 -5.53 -18.20 -2.11
N ARG A 298 -6.44 -18.25 -3.10
CA ARG A 298 -7.71 -19.01 -3.05
C ARG A 298 -8.55 -18.73 -1.78
N GLY A 299 -8.68 -17.47 -1.39
CA GLY A 299 -9.39 -17.06 -0.18
C GLY A 299 -8.51 -16.88 1.06
N SER A 300 -7.32 -17.50 1.08
CA SER A 300 -6.29 -17.28 2.11
C SER A 300 -5.54 -15.97 1.85
N HIS A 301 -5.02 -15.34 2.91
CA HIS A 301 -4.44 -14.00 2.82
C HIS A 301 -3.14 -13.85 3.62
N TRP A 302 -2.04 -13.60 2.89
CA TRP A 302 -0.69 -13.35 3.40
C TRP A 302 0.12 -12.51 2.41
N GLY A 303 1.24 -11.95 2.86
CA GLY A 303 2.15 -11.10 2.11
C GLY A 303 2.81 -10.09 3.03
#